data_AF-A0A7G5Z9F3-F1
#
_entry.id   AF-A0A7G5Z9F3-F1
#
_cell.length_a   1.000
_cell.length_b   1.000
_cell.length_c   1.000
_cell.angle_alpha   90.00
_cell.angle_beta   90.00
_cell.angle_gamma   90.00
#
_symmetry.space_group_name_H-M   'P 1'
#
loop_
_entity.id
_entity.type
_entity.pdbx_description
1 polymer ?
#
loop_
_entity_poly.entity_id
_entity_poly.type
_entity_poly.pdbx_seq_one_letter_code
_entity_poly.pdbx_strand_id
1 'polypeptide(L)'
;MRLRHLLYMSGSAALVLVGAGHLATALLAPVTPAQQAMIDSMKGFAIAMPGTVANLYQFHQGFSIMMGVLLMSYGAVTMLFVKAASMAAALRTPVLGFNILVALVSLLLSIQFFFVVPVALTGLACACYALAWLLGLGAPKVVHP
;
A
#
# COMPACT_ATOMS: atom_id res chain seq x y z
N MET A 1 25.46 -3.69 -4.76
CA MET A 1 24.53 -3.42 -3.63
C MET A 1 23.58 -2.26 -3.91
N ARG A 2 24.02 -1.15 -4.50
CA ARG A 2 23.18 0.05 -4.73
C ARG A 2 21.89 -0.21 -5.54
N LEU A 3 21.97 -0.90 -6.67
CA LEU A 3 20.78 -1.13 -7.53
C LEU A 3 19.65 -1.88 -6.82
N ARG A 4 19.96 -2.96 -6.09
CA ARG A 4 18.96 -3.73 -5.33
C ARG A 4 18.23 -2.89 -4.29
N HIS A 5 18.99 -2.07 -3.56
CA HIS A 5 18.43 -1.15 -2.56
C HIS A 5 17.55 -0.10 -3.24
N LEU A 6 17.99 0.45 -4.37
CA LEU A 6 17.20 1.41 -5.15
C LEU A 6 15.88 0.78 -5.62
N LEU A 7 15.91 -0.42 -6.19
CA LEU A 7 14.69 -1.14 -6.60
C LEU A 7 13.73 -1.32 -5.43
N TYR A 8 14.22 -1.81 -4.30
CA TYR A 8 13.41 -1.99 -3.10
C TYR A 8 12.82 -0.65 -2.60
N MET A 9 13.61 0.41 -2.59
CA MET A 9 13.15 1.76 -2.22
C MET A 9 12.10 2.28 -3.19
N SER A 10 12.30 2.10 -4.50
CA SER A 10 11.35 2.51 -5.54
C SER A 10 10.02 1.78 -5.41
N GLY A 11 10.04 0.46 -5.17
CA GLY A 11 8.80 -0.28 -4.95
C GLY A 11 8.06 0.17 -3.69
N SER A 12 8.81 0.46 -2.62
CA SER A 12 8.23 1.01 -1.38
C SER A 12 7.67 2.42 -1.59
N ALA A 13 8.35 3.25 -2.38
CA ALA A 13 7.89 4.59 -2.74
C ALA A 13 6.62 4.55 -3.55
N ALA A 14 6.50 3.60 -4.49
CA ALA A 14 5.27 3.41 -5.24
C ALA A 14 4.08 3.11 -4.30
N LEU A 15 4.25 2.24 -3.30
CA LEU A 15 3.20 1.97 -2.30
C LEU A 15 2.84 3.21 -1.46
N VAL A 16 3.83 3.99 -1.04
CA VAL A 16 3.60 5.28 -0.36
C VAL A 16 2.78 6.21 -1.23
N LEU A 17 3.12 6.32 -2.52
CA LEU A 17 2.40 7.18 -3.47
C LEU A 17 0.96 6.70 -3.72
N VAL A 18 0.70 5.38 -3.76
CA VAL A 18 -0.68 4.87 -3.83
C VAL A 18 -1.47 5.28 -2.59
N GLY A 19 -0.92 5.08 -1.39
CA GLY A 19 -1.58 5.46 -0.14
C GLY A 19 -1.85 6.96 -0.05
N ALA A 20 -0.85 7.78 -0.40
CA ALA A 20 -0.97 9.24 -0.42
C ALA A 20 -1.99 9.71 -1.47
N GLY A 21 -1.96 9.15 -2.68
CA GLY A 21 -2.93 9.44 -3.74
C GLY A 21 -4.35 9.09 -3.32
N HIS A 22 -4.55 7.91 -2.73
CA HIS A 22 -5.85 7.48 -2.20
C HIS A 22 -6.36 8.45 -1.12
N LEU A 23 -5.52 8.80 -0.14
CA LEU A 23 -5.88 9.74 0.92
C LEU A 23 -6.19 11.14 0.37
N ALA A 24 -5.39 11.63 -0.57
CA ALA A 24 -5.64 12.91 -1.23
C ALA A 24 -6.99 12.90 -1.97
N THR A 25 -7.29 11.83 -2.72
CA THR A 25 -8.59 11.72 -3.40
C THR A 25 -9.75 11.64 -2.41
N ALA A 26 -9.60 10.92 -1.29
CA ALA A 26 -10.64 10.81 -0.28
C ALA A 26 -10.94 12.13 0.44
N LEU A 27 -9.97 13.03 0.54
CA LEU A 27 -10.08 14.29 1.28
C LEU A 27 -10.32 15.53 0.40
N LEU A 28 -9.80 15.52 -0.83
CA LEU A 28 -9.69 16.71 -1.67
C LEU A 28 -10.44 16.61 -3.00
N ALA A 29 -10.92 15.41 -3.38
CA ALA A 29 -11.68 15.29 -4.62
C ALA A 29 -12.97 16.12 -4.53
N PRO A 30 -13.27 16.96 -5.53
CA PRO A 30 -14.48 17.76 -5.53
C PRO A 30 -15.71 16.84 -5.56
N VAL A 31 -16.71 17.18 -4.75
CA VAL A 31 -17.98 16.45 -4.71
C VAL A 31 -18.91 17.03 -5.77
N THR A 32 -19.28 16.21 -6.75
CA THR A 32 -20.29 16.56 -7.76
C THR A 32 -21.71 16.50 -7.18
N PRO A 33 -22.71 17.15 -7.80
CA PRO A 33 -24.11 17.05 -7.35
C PRO A 33 -24.63 15.61 -7.29
N ALA A 34 -24.22 14.75 -8.24
CA ALA A 34 -24.58 13.33 -8.25
C ALA A 34 -23.96 12.57 -7.06
N GLN A 35 -22.69 12.84 -6.74
CA GLN A 35 -22.05 12.27 -5.56
C GLN A 35 -22.67 12.76 -4.26
N GLN A 36 -23.06 14.04 -4.19
CA GLN A 36 -23.72 14.60 -3.01
C GLN A 36 -25.04 13.87 -2.71
N ALA A 37 -25.86 13.59 -3.73
CA ALA A 37 -27.09 12.81 -3.55
C ALA A 37 -26.83 11.40 -2.99
N MET A 38 -25.76 10.72 -3.45
CA MET A 38 -25.35 9.43 -2.88
C MET A 38 -24.89 9.54 -1.43
N ILE A 39 -24.08 10.55 -1.11
CA ILE A 39 -23.61 10.83 0.25
C ILE A 39 -24.81 11.02 1.20
N ASP A 40 -25.82 11.78 0.78
CA ASP A 40 -26.99 12.03 1.62
C ASP A 40 -27.85 10.77 1.82
N SER A 41 -27.93 9.90 0.79
CA SER A 41 -28.53 8.57 0.95
C SER A 41 -27.75 7.69 1.95
N MET A 42 -26.41 7.69 1.89
CA MET A 42 -25.56 6.94 2.82
C MET A 42 -25.68 7.45 4.27
N LYS A 43 -25.87 8.76 4.47
CA LYS A 43 -26.10 9.35 5.80
C LYS A 43 -27.42 8.90 6.41
N GLY A 44 -28.44 8.62 5.59
CA GLY A 44 -29.73 8.11 6.04
C GLY A 44 -29.70 6.66 6.52
N PHE A 45 -28.63 5.91 6.21
CA PHE A 45 -28.48 4.52 6.64
C PHE A 45 -27.66 4.42 7.93
N ALA A 46 -28.35 4.27 9.05
CA ALA A 46 -27.71 4.07 10.35
C ALA A 46 -27.11 2.66 10.48
N ILE A 47 -25.88 2.60 10.98
CA ILE A 47 -25.18 1.37 11.35
C ILE A 47 -25.03 1.38 12.86
N ALA A 48 -25.64 0.39 13.51
CA ALA A 48 -25.47 0.16 14.94
C ALA A 48 -24.23 -0.72 15.16
N MET A 49 -23.22 -0.17 15.81
CA MET A 49 -22.07 -0.90 16.33
C MET A 49 -22.16 -0.91 17.85
N PRO A 50 -21.60 -1.91 18.56
CA PRO A 50 -21.60 -1.90 20.01
C PRO A 50 -21.08 -0.57 20.58
N GLY A 51 -21.92 0.15 21.31
CA GLY A 51 -21.57 1.44 21.94
C GLY A 51 -21.57 2.66 21.03
N THR A 52 -21.88 2.56 19.73
CA THR A 52 -21.92 3.71 18.81
C THR A 52 -23.03 3.60 17.76
N VAL A 53 -23.66 4.73 17.43
CA VAL A 53 -24.52 4.86 16.24
C VAL A 53 -23.76 5.69 15.23
N ALA A 54 -23.39 5.06 14.11
CA ALA A 54 -22.77 5.73 12.97
C ALA A 54 -23.70 5.64 11.76
N ASN A 55 -23.34 6.27 10.65
CA ASN A 55 -24.00 6.03 9.37
C ASN A 55 -23.03 5.45 8.34
N LEU A 56 -23.58 4.91 7.25
CA LEU A 56 -22.79 4.28 6.19
C LEU A 56 -21.77 5.25 5.57
N TYR A 57 -22.09 6.54 5.51
CA TYR A 57 -21.15 7.56 5.02
C TYR A 57 -19.92 7.68 5.93
N GLN A 58 -20.12 7.79 7.25
CA GLN A 58 -19.03 7.85 8.22
C GLN A 58 -18.16 6.59 8.16
N PHE A 59 -18.79 5.41 8.05
CA PHE A 59 -18.07 4.14 7.93
C PHE A 59 -17.22 4.09 6.66
N HIS A 60 -17.83 4.40 5.50
CA HIS A 60 -17.13 4.42 4.22
C HIS A 60 -15.96 5.41 4.21
N GLN A 61 -16.19 6.64 4.68
CA GLN A 61 -15.16 7.68 4.71
C GLN A 61 -14.02 7.31 5.67
N GLY A 62 -14.35 6.82 6.87
CA GLY A 62 -13.36 6.38 7.84
C GLY A 62 -12.51 5.22 7.32
N PHE A 63 -13.14 4.22 6.69
CA PHE A 63 -12.44 3.09 6.08
C PHE A 63 -11.50 3.52 4.95
N SER A 64 -11.96 4.41 4.06
CA SER A 64 -11.15 4.97 2.97
C SER A 64 -9.90 5.70 3.49
N ILE A 65 -10.06 6.59 4.48
CA ILE A 65 -8.94 7.29 5.12
C ILE A 65 -7.97 6.29 5.75
N MET A 66 -8.49 5.30 6.49
CA MET A 66 -7.68 4.27 7.13
C MET A 66 -6.87 3.45 6.12
N MET A 67 -7.46 3.08 4.99
CA MET A 67 -6.75 2.37 3.91
C MET A 67 -5.60 3.20 3.33
N GLY A 68 -5.81 4.49 3.10
CA GLY A 68 -4.76 5.40 2.64
C GLY A 68 -3.60 5.49 3.63
N VAL A 69 -3.90 5.66 4.92
CA VAL A 69 -2.91 5.68 5.99
C VAL A 69 -2.16 4.35 6.08
N LEU A 70 -2.86 3.22 6.08
CA LEU A 70 -2.24 1.90 6.17
C LEU A 70 -1.29 1.61 5.00
N LEU A 71 -1.68 1.91 3.75
CA LEU A 71 -0.80 1.73 2.59
C LEU A 71 0.44 2.62 2.69
N MET A 72 0.25 3.88 3.07
CA MET A 72 1.34 4.84 3.21
C MET A 72 2.31 4.42 4.31
N SER A 73 1.79 4.05 5.48
CA SER A 73 2.58 3.55 6.61
C SER A 73 3.29 2.25 6.27
N TYR A 74 2.63 1.31 5.58
CA TYR A 74 3.25 0.06 5.15
C TYR A 74 4.44 0.32 4.20
N GLY A 75 4.26 1.16 3.18
CA GLY A 75 5.37 1.56 2.29
C GLY A 75 6.50 2.26 3.04
N ALA A 76 6.19 3.14 3.99
CA ALA A 76 7.18 3.84 4.82
C ALA A 76 7.97 2.89 5.73
N VAL A 77 7.29 1.99 6.45
CA VAL A 77 7.92 0.94 7.27
C VAL A 77 8.82 0.06 6.39
N THR A 78 8.35 -0.28 5.19
CA THR A 78 9.13 -1.06 4.23
C THR A 78 10.43 -0.34 3.88
N MET A 79 10.40 0.97 3.60
CA MET A 79 11.62 1.76 3.38
C MET A 79 12.56 1.78 4.59
N LEU A 80 12.03 1.87 5.81
CA LEU A 80 12.84 1.87 7.03
C LEU A 80 13.64 0.56 7.16
N PHE A 81 13.06 -0.58 6.78
CA PHE A 81 13.76 -1.87 6.83
C PHE A 81 15.02 -1.94 5.96
N VAL A 82 15.05 -1.27 4.80
CA VAL A 82 16.23 -1.29 3.93
C VAL A 82 17.33 -0.32 4.40
N LYS A 83 16.96 0.70 5.19
CA LYS A 83 17.88 1.66 5.80
C LYS A 83 18.43 1.18 7.14
N ALA A 84 17.66 0.38 7.87
CA ALA A 84 18.08 -0.17 9.15
C ALA A 84 19.21 -1.20 8.96
N ALA A 85 20.44 -0.80 9.28
CA ALA A 85 21.60 -1.70 9.29
C ALA A 85 21.43 -2.87 10.27
N SER A 86 20.52 -2.73 11.25
CA SER A 86 20.19 -3.70 12.28
C SER A 86 19.24 -4.82 11.85
N MET A 87 18.64 -4.76 10.64
CA MET A 87 17.79 -5.85 10.20
C MET A 87 18.64 -7.09 9.97
N ALA A 88 18.45 -8.09 10.84
CA ALA A 88 19.13 -9.37 10.79
C ALA A 88 19.04 -9.93 9.37
N ALA A 89 20.17 -10.41 8.83
CA ALA A 89 20.24 -10.92 7.47
C ALA A 89 19.17 -12.01 7.20
N ALA A 90 18.84 -12.80 8.23
CA ALA A 90 17.80 -13.82 8.20
C ALA A 90 16.39 -13.29 7.89
N LEU A 91 16.08 -12.03 8.20
CA LEU A 91 14.75 -11.44 7.99
C LEU A 91 14.58 -10.78 6.61
N ARG A 92 15.68 -10.55 5.87
CA ARG A 92 15.64 -9.87 4.57
C ARG A 92 14.82 -10.63 3.53
N THR A 93 15.02 -11.94 3.44
CA THR A 93 14.32 -12.79 2.49
C THR A 93 12.85 -12.93 2.84
N PRO A 94 12.44 -13.32 4.07
CA PRO A 94 11.02 -13.40 4.41
C PRO A 94 10.27 -12.09 4.19
N VAL A 95 10.85 -10.95 4.59
CA VAL A 95 10.21 -9.63 4.42
C VAL A 95 10.06 -9.28 2.94
N LEU A 96 11.10 -9.50 2.11
CA LEU A 96 10.99 -9.22 0.68
C LEU A 96 9.95 -10.12 0.01
N GLY A 97 9.87 -11.39 0.41
CA GLY A 97 8.89 -12.35 -0.12
C GLY A 97 7.46 -11.95 0.24
N PHE A 98 7.26 -11.51 1.48
CA PHE A 98 5.98 -10.95 1.93
C PHE A 98 5.61 -9.70 1.12
N ASN A 99 6.54 -8.77 0.88
CA ASN A 99 6.28 -7.57 0.09
C ASN A 99 5.92 -7.89 -1.37
N ILE A 100 6.55 -8.92 -1.97
CA ILE A 100 6.18 -9.41 -3.31
C ILE A 100 4.74 -9.92 -3.30
N LEU A 101 4.38 -10.76 -2.32
CA LEU A 101 3.02 -11.30 -2.20
C LEU A 101 1.99 -10.18 -2.03
N VAL A 102 2.23 -9.23 -1.12
CA VAL A 102 1.34 -8.10 -0.89
C VAL A 102 1.20 -7.25 -2.14
N ALA A 103 2.31 -6.94 -2.83
CA ALA A 103 2.28 -6.14 -4.06
C ALA A 103 1.56 -6.88 -5.20
N LEU A 104 1.74 -8.20 -5.32
CA LEU A 104 1.05 -9.03 -6.31
C LEU A 104 -0.46 -9.06 -6.07
N VAL A 105 -0.89 -9.35 -4.84
CA VAL A 105 -2.32 -9.33 -4.48
C VAL A 105 -2.91 -7.94 -4.73
N SER A 106 -2.19 -6.89 -4.33
CA SER A 106 -2.61 -5.50 -4.55
C SER A 106 -2.72 -5.16 -6.03
N LEU A 107 -1.82 -5.65 -6.88
CA LEU A 107 -1.88 -5.49 -8.33
C LEU A 107 -3.10 -6.19 -8.93
N LEU A 108 -3.35 -7.45 -8.54
CA LEU A 108 -4.51 -8.20 -9.02
C LEU A 108 -5.83 -7.52 -8.64
N LEU A 109 -5.95 -7.06 -7.39
CA LEU A 109 -7.12 -6.28 -6.95
C LEU A 109 -7.22 -4.94 -7.69
N SER A 110 -6.09 -4.26 -7.93
CA SER A 110 -6.05 -3.00 -8.68
C SER A 110 -6.58 -3.19 -10.11
N ILE A 111 -6.18 -4.26 -10.79
CA ILE A 111 -6.64 -4.57 -12.15
C ILE A 111 -8.16 -4.80 -12.18
N GLN A 112 -8.70 -5.48 -11.16
CA GLN A 112 -10.10 -5.87 -11.12
C GLN A 112 -11.03 -4.71 -10.72
N PHE A 113 -10.60 -3.85 -9.80
CA PHE A 113 -11.50 -2.91 -9.11
C PHE A 113 -11.13 -1.44 -9.26
N PHE A 114 -9.94 -1.12 -9.80
CA PHE A 114 -9.44 0.25 -9.81
C PHE A 114 -9.04 0.70 -11.22
N PHE A 115 -8.90 2.01 -11.38
CA PHE A 115 -8.42 2.63 -12.61
C PHE A 115 -6.90 2.50 -12.75
N VAL A 116 -6.36 3.00 -13.87
CA VAL A 116 -4.98 2.75 -14.30
C VAL A 116 -3.89 3.16 -13.29
N VAL A 117 -4.12 4.16 -12.43
CA VAL A 117 -3.07 4.69 -11.55
C VAL A 117 -2.67 3.69 -10.45
N PRO A 118 -3.60 3.15 -9.62
CA PRO A 118 -3.28 2.05 -8.71
C PRO A 118 -2.62 0.85 -9.39
N VAL A 119 -3.09 0.47 -10.59
CA VAL A 119 -2.49 -0.63 -11.38
C VAL A 119 -1.03 -0.36 -11.71
N ALA A 120 -0.72 0.83 -12.22
CA ALA A 120 0.64 1.21 -12.60
C ALA A 120 1.59 1.23 -11.39
N LEU A 121 1.15 1.83 -10.27
CA LEU A 121 1.99 1.96 -9.08
C LEU A 121 2.18 0.63 -8.33
N THR A 122 1.13 -0.18 -8.18
CA THR A 122 1.25 -1.53 -7.58
C THR A 122 2.02 -2.48 -8.49
N GLY A 123 1.88 -2.33 -9.81
CA GLY A 123 2.69 -3.04 -10.80
C GLY A 123 4.16 -2.68 -10.71
N LEU A 124 4.48 -1.39 -10.59
CA LEU A 124 5.85 -0.92 -10.34
C LEU A 124 6.40 -1.50 -9.03
N ALA A 125 5.63 -1.48 -7.94
CA ALA A 125 6.04 -2.07 -6.67
C ALA A 125 6.36 -3.56 -6.80
N CYS A 126 5.45 -4.32 -7.42
CA CYS A 126 5.61 -5.75 -7.65
C CYS A 126 6.87 -6.05 -8.49
N ALA A 127 7.05 -5.35 -9.62
CA ALA A 127 8.20 -5.51 -10.49
C ALA A 127 9.52 -5.17 -9.77
N CYS A 128 9.55 -4.06 -9.03
CA CYS A 128 10.72 -3.65 -8.26
C CYS A 128 11.11 -4.68 -7.19
N TYR A 129 10.16 -5.20 -6.41
CA TYR A 129 10.46 -6.20 -5.39
C TYR A 129 10.90 -7.53 -5.99
N ALA A 130 10.25 -7.98 -7.08
CA ALA A 130 10.65 -9.19 -7.79
C ALA A 130 12.07 -9.06 -8.37
N LEU A 131 12.41 -7.94 -9.01
CA LEU A 131 13.76 -7.68 -9.52
C LEU A 131 14.80 -7.59 -8.39
N ALA A 132 14.46 -6.94 -7.27
CA ALA A 132 15.34 -6.89 -6.10
C ALA A 132 15.62 -8.30 -5.53
N TRP A 133 14.62 -9.18 -5.55
CA TRP A 133 14.77 -10.58 -5.14
C TRP A 133 15.68 -11.34 -6.10
N LEU A 134 15.41 -11.28 -7.41
CA LEU A 134 16.20 -11.96 -8.44
C LEU A 134 17.66 -11.53 -8.45
N LEU A 135 17.94 -10.26 -8.15
CA LEU A 135 19.30 -9.72 -8.02
C LEU A 135 19.97 -10.06 -6.67
N GLY A 136 19.29 -10.79 -5.78
CA GLY A 136 19.83 -11.32 -4.54
C GLY A 136 19.84 -10.34 -3.37
N LEU A 137 18.84 -9.46 -3.21
CA LEU A 137 18.73 -8.62 -2.01
C LEU A 137 18.46 -9.46 -0.73
N GLY A 138 17.92 -10.67 -0.88
CA GLY A 138 17.67 -11.63 0.21
C GLY A 138 18.76 -12.70 0.42
N ALA A 139 19.64 -12.95 -0.56
CA ALA A 139 20.60 -14.05 -0.43
C ALA A 139 21.53 -13.84 0.78
N PRO A 140 21.64 -14.81 1.72
CA PRO A 140 22.67 -14.76 2.73
C PRO A 140 24.02 -14.69 2.00
N LYS A 141 24.91 -13.80 2.45
CA LYS A 141 26.30 -13.82 1.94
C LYS A 141 26.85 -15.20 2.31
N VAL A 142 27.18 -16.01 1.31
CA VAL A 142 28.00 -17.20 1.53
C VAL A 142 29.34 -16.67 2.03
N VAL A 143 29.60 -16.83 3.33
CA VAL A 143 30.91 -16.58 3.89
C VAL A 143 31.73 -17.80 3.49
N HIS A 144 32.56 -17.66 2.46
CA HIS A 144 33.57 -18.67 2.20
C HIS A 144 34.57 -18.66 3.37
N PRO A 145 34.86 -19.82 3.98
CA PRO A 145 35.79 -19.94 5.10
C PRO A 145 37.23 -19.62 4.69
#